data_AF-A0A6I5A408-F1
#
_entry.id   AF-A0A6I5A408-F1
#
_cell.length_a   1.000
_cell.length_b   1.000
_cell.length_c   1.000
_cell.angle_alpha   90.00
_cell.angle_beta   90.00
_cell.angle_gamma   90.00
#
_symmetry.space_group_name_H-M   'P 1'
#
loop_
_entity.id
_entity.type
_entity.pdbx_description
1 polymer ?
#
loop_
_entity_poly.entity_id
_entity_poly.type
_entity_poly.pdbx_seq_one_letter_code
_entity_poly.pdbx_strand_id
1 'polypeptide(L)'
;MKRFSKLLAVSTIATTAFTFTPAITSTVDAAEKATITDIVFSYDGNELTVSYEQFSDAQFGGSGGVLKFFDKNPEIHSVGLENGSYVDYEIFVDALFDSSDDSNSLEVLGELSTNSENTMTDSEISAFIEVSEFGDDGEPVLPEAVVPEVISID
;
A
#
# COMPACT_ATOMS: atom_id res chain seq x y z
N MET A 1 -55.65 49.78 -16.73
CA MET A 1 -56.50 48.61 -16.99
C MET A 1 -55.62 47.39 -17.21
N LYS A 2 -55.88 46.30 -16.46
CA LYS A 2 -55.19 45.01 -16.53
C LYS A 2 -55.54 44.29 -17.84
N ARG A 3 -54.56 43.67 -18.51
CA ARG A 3 -54.74 42.34 -19.13
C ARG A 3 -53.47 41.51 -18.99
N PHE A 4 -53.63 40.43 -18.26
CA PHE A 4 -52.74 39.29 -18.16
C PHE A 4 -52.61 38.60 -19.51
N SER A 5 -51.44 38.10 -19.84
CA SER A 5 -51.31 36.85 -20.60
C SER A 5 -50.07 36.12 -20.12
N LYS A 6 -50.34 35.01 -19.44
CA LYS A 6 -49.43 33.96 -19.05
C LYS A 6 -48.79 33.38 -20.32
N LEU A 7 -47.48 33.19 -20.33
CA LEU A 7 -46.85 32.07 -21.02
C LEU A 7 -45.72 31.57 -20.13
N LEU A 8 -45.96 30.39 -19.55
CA LEU A 8 -44.98 29.57 -18.87
C LEU A 8 -43.94 29.15 -19.91
N ALA A 9 -42.72 29.68 -19.81
CA ALA A 9 -41.56 29.05 -20.43
C ALA A 9 -40.81 28.30 -19.33
N VAL A 10 -41.04 26.99 -19.31
CA VAL A 10 -40.22 26.02 -18.58
C VAL A 10 -38.81 26.13 -19.15
N SER A 11 -37.95 26.89 -18.47
CA SER A 11 -36.53 26.89 -18.74
C SER A 11 -35.92 25.67 -18.06
N THR A 12 -35.65 24.66 -18.88
CA THR A 12 -34.81 23.49 -18.59
C THR A 12 -33.61 23.92 -17.74
N ILE A 13 -33.51 23.42 -16.52
CA ILE A 13 -32.28 23.52 -15.74
C ILE A 13 -31.29 22.61 -16.46
N ALA A 14 -30.42 23.21 -17.28
CA ALA A 14 -29.21 22.56 -17.72
C ALA A 14 -28.33 22.45 -16.47
N THR A 15 -28.47 21.36 -15.73
CA THR A 15 -27.43 20.90 -14.82
C THR A 15 -26.22 20.63 -15.71
N THR A 16 -25.31 21.60 -15.77
CA THR A 16 -23.93 21.32 -16.16
C THR A 16 -23.41 20.37 -15.10
N ALA A 17 -23.60 19.08 -15.35
CA ALA A 17 -22.84 18.04 -14.71
C ALA A 17 -21.40 18.36 -15.06
N PHE A 18 -20.71 19.04 -14.15
CA PHE A 18 -19.27 18.96 -14.07
C PHE A 18 -18.97 17.51 -13.75
N THR A 19 -18.93 16.68 -14.80
CA THR A 19 -18.17 15.45 -14.74
C THR A 19 -16.73 15.90 -14.67
N PHE A 20 -16.22 16.04 -13.44
CA PHE A 20 -14.79 15.87 -13.19
C PHE A 20 -14.49 14.41 -13.53
N THR A 21 -14.46 14.09 -14.82
CA THR A 21 -13.69 12.94 -15.27
C THR A 21 -12.25 13.33 -14.97
N PRO A 22 -11.53 12.64 -14.08
CA PRO A 22 -10.08 12.75 -14.10
C PRO A 22 -9.70 12.44 -15.55
N ALA A 23 -9.08 13.42 -16.20
CA ALA A 23 -8.46 13.21 -17.48
C ALA A 23 -7.32 12.22 -17.21
N ILE A 24 -7.62 10.93 -17.35
CA ILE A 24 -6.61 9.89 -17.44
C ILE A 24 -6.00 10.05 -18.83
N THR A 25 -5.20 11.10 -18.99
CA THR A 25 -4.23 11.23 -20.07
C THR A 25 -2.89 10.82 -19.49
N SER A 26 -2.78 9.57 -19.06
CA SER A 26 -1.49 8.98 -18.76
C SER A 26 -1.10 8.17 -19.98
N THR A 27 -0.47 8.87 -20.94
CA THR A 27 0.55 8.24 -21.77
C THR A 27 1.46 7.49 -20.82
N VAL A 28 1.46 6.16 -20.97
CA VAL A 28 2.19 5.17 -20.17
C VAL A 28 3.62 5.63 -19.91
N ASP A 29 3.83 6.21 -18.73
CA ASP A 29 5.13 6.37 -18.09
C ASP A 29 5.17 5.24 -17.04
N ALA A 30 5.16 3.99 -17.49
CA ALA A 30 5.17 2.79 -16.64
C ALA A 30 6.46 2.65 -15.80
N ALA A 31 7.33 3.67 -15.86
CA ALA A 31 8.49 3.87 -15.02
C ALA A 31 8.33 5.12 -14.14
N GLU A 32 7.10 5.51 -13.76
CA GLU A 32 6.86 6.25 -12.52
C GLU A 32 7.45 5.38 -11.41
N LYS A 33 8.70 5.70 -11.07
CA LYS A 33 9.67 4.86 -10.36
C LYS A 33 8.97 4.17 -9.20
N ALA A 34 8.94 2.83 -9.19
CA ALA A 34 8.43 2.09 -8.05
C ALA A 34 9.15 2.60 -6.79
N THR A 35 8.41 3.31 -5.95
CA THR A 35 8.90 3.81 -4.67
C THR A 35 8.50 2.78 -3.62
N ILE A 36 9.49 2.15 -3.00
CA ILE A 36 9.25 1.22 -1.89
C ILE A 36 8.84 2.03 -0.66
N THR A 37 7.70 1.71 -0.07
CA THR A 37 7.21 2.33 1.16
C THR A 37 7.35 1.42 2.36
N ASP A 38 7.17 0.12 2.16
CA ASP A 38 7.05 -0.85 3.26
C ASP A 38 7.69 -2.19 2.89
N ILE A 39 8.15 -2.92 3.91
CA ILE A 39 8.56 -4.32 3.80
C ILE A 39 7.68 -5.12 4.76
N VAL A 40 7.03 -6.17 4.26
CA VAL A 40 6.21 -7.07 5.06
C VAL A 40 7.03 -8.29 5.43
N PHE A 41 7.06 -8.62 6.72
CA PHE A 41 7.77 -9.75 7.27
C PHE A 41 6.81 -10.81 7.83
N SER A 42 7.02 -12.07 7.45
CA SER A 42 6.43 -13.20 8.16
C SER A 42 7.23 -13.48 9.44
N TYR A 43 6.57 -13.35 10.59
CA TYR A 43 7.17 -13.64 11.90
C TYR A 43 6.13 -14.13 12.91
N ASP A 44 6.42 -15.26 13.57
CA ASP A 44 5.54 -15.91 14.57
C ASP A 44 4.08 -16.08 14.12
N GLY A 45 3.89 -16.39 12.84
CA GLY A 45 2.56 -16.58 12.23
C GLY A 45 1.80 -15.29 11.91
N ASN A 46 2.45 -14.13 11.99
CA ASN A 46 1.89 -12.84 11.61
C ASN A 46 2.65 -12.23 10.43
N GLU A 47 1.95 -11.44 9.63
CA GLU A 47 2.52 -10.60 8.59
C GLU A 47 2.65 -9.17 9.11
N LEU A 48 3.88 -8.73 9.30
CA LEU A 48 4.23 -7.49 9.98
C LEU A 48 4.73 -6.47 8.97
N THR A 49 4.01 -5.35 8.82
CA THR A 49 4.42 -4.25 7.95
C THR A 49 5.39 -3.35 8.71
N VAL A 50 6.60 -3.19 8.17
CA VAL A 50 7.63 -2.29 8.66
C VAL A 50 7.94 -1.26 7.58
N SER A 51 7.97 0.02 7.93
CA SER A 51 8.25 1.04 6.91
C SER A 51 9.66 0.88 6.35
N TYR A 52 9.83 1.18 5.06
CA TYR A 52 11.13 1.11 4.39
C TYR A 52 12.15 2.05 5.05
N GLU A 53 11.71 3.20 5.58
CA GLU A 53 12.56 4.10 6.36
C GLU A 53 13.13 3.39 7.59
N GLN A 54 12.29 2.77 8.43
CA GLN A 54 12.72 2.02 9.60
C GLN A 54 13.63 0.82 9.25
N PHE A 55 13.28 0.10 8.19
CA PHE A 55 14.10 -1.00 7.66
C PHE A 55 15.49 -0.51 7.25
N SER A 56 15.54 0.57 6.45
CA SER A 56 16.79 1.13 5.95
C SER A 56 17.65 1.71 7.07
N ASP A 57 17.04 2.42 8.02
CA ASP A 57 17.72 2.98 9.18
C ASP A 57 18.31 1.89 10.07
N ALA A 58 17.61 0.76 10.23
CA ALA A 58 18.16 -0.38 10.96
C ALA A 58 19.37 -0.99 10.25
N GLN A 59 19.27 -1.15 8.92
CA GLN A 59 20.32 -1.76 8.10
C GLN A 59 21.59 -0.89 8.00
N PHE A 60 21.44 0.45 7.93
CA PHE A 60 22.56 1.39 7.77
C PHE A 60 23.01 2.02 9.09
N GLY A 61 22.08 2.28 10.01
CA GLY A 61 22.33 2.87 11.33
C GLY A 61 22.88 1.88 12.34
N GLY A 62 22.68 0.57 12.13
CA GLY A 62 23.36 -0.48 12.89
C GLY A 62 22.99 -0.57 14.37
N SER A 63 21.82 -0.04 14.77
CA SER A 63 21.30 -0.13 16.13
C SER A 63 19.79 0.02 16.17
N GLY A 64 19.14 -0.51 17.21
CA GLY A 64 17.70 -0.40 17.43
C GLY A 64 17.00 -1.75 17.54
N GLY A 65 15.73 -1.74 17.97
CA GLY A 65 14.90 -2.95 18.08
C GLY A 65 14.70 -3.66 16.73
N VAL A 66 14.55 -2.90 15.64
CA VAL A 66 14.41 -3.45 14.26
C VAL A 66 15.63 -4.28 13.85
N LEU A 67 16.85 -3.87 14.23
CA LEU A 67 18.04 -4.67 13.91
C LEU A 67 18.05 -6.00 14.67
N LYS A 68 17.66 -5.98 15.95
CA LYS A 68 17.52 -7.20 16.78
C LYS A 68 16.37 -8.08 16.32
N PHE A 69 15.35 -7.49 15.70
CA PHE A 69 14.30 -8.24 15.04
C PHE A 69 14.89 -9.08 13.90
N PHE A 70 15.84 -8.57 13.10
CA PHE A 70 16.51 -9.37 12.06
C PHE A 70 17.33 -10.55 12.62
N ASP A 71 17.91 -10.44 13.82
CA ASP A 71 18.59 -11.56 14.48
C ASP A 71 17.65 -12.73 14.80
N LYS A 72 16.34 -12.48 14.84
CA LYS A 72 15.29 -13.50 15.05
C LYS A 72 14.89 -14.21 13.75
N ASN A 73 15.49 -13.85 12.62
CA ASN A 73 15.27 -14.41 11.28
C ASN A 73 13.80 -14.32 10.79
N PRO A 74 13.19 -13.12 10.77
CA PRO A 74 11.93 -12.92 10.06
C PRO A 74 12.15 -13.11 8.55
N GLU A 75 11.14 -13.63 7.86
CA GLU A 75 11.18 -13.85 6.42
C GLU A 75 10.52 -12.68 5.70
N ILE A 76 11.11 -12.17 4.62
CA ILE A 76 10.46 -11.12 3.83
C ILE A 76 9.35 -11.78 2.99
N HIS A 77 8.12 -11.35 3.20
CA HIS A 77 6.96 -11.86 2.50
C HIS A 77 6.62 -11.03 1.27
N SER A 78 6.57 -9.70 1.41
CA SER A 78 6.23 -8.81 0.29
C SER A 78 6.86 -7.42 0.42
N VAL A 79 6.90 -6.71 -0.71
CA VAL A 79 7.40 -5.34 -0.83
C VAL A 79 6.24 -4.41 -1.16
N GLY A 80 5.95 -3.47 -0.27
CA GLY A 80 4.93 -2.44 -0.43
C GLY A 80 5.44 -1.25 -1.24
N LEU A 81 4.59 -0.76 -2.15
CA LEU A 81 4.90 0.35 -3.04
C LEU A 81 3.97 1.55 -2.79
N GLU A 82 4.42 2.74 -3.16
CA GLU A 82 3.66 4.01 -3.00
C GLU A 82 2.29 4.01 -3.70
N ASN A 83 2.10 3.16 -4.72
CA ASN A 83 0.81 2.97 -5.38
C ASN A 83 -0.18 2.11 -4.57
N GLY A 84 0.20 1.65 -3.38
CA GLY A 84 -0.60 0.78 -2.50
C GLY A 84 -0.52 -0.71 -2.83
N SER A 85 0.25 -1.11 -3.84
CA SER A 85 0.43 -2.51 -4.21
C SER A 85 1.51 -3.16 -3.36
N TYR A 86 1.33 -4.45 -3.05
CA TYR A 86 2.32 -5.26 -2.36
C TYR A 86 2.72 -6.41 -3.30
N VAL A 87 3.99 -6.46 -3.69
CA VAL A 87 4.52 -7.48 -4.60
C VAL A 87 5.12 -8.61 -3.77
N ASP A 88 4.79 -9.86 -4.10
CA ASP A 88 5.38 -11.03 -3.45
C ASP A 88 6.91 -11.03 -3.59
N TYR A 89 7.62 -11.25 -2.48
CA TYR A 89 9.07 -11.14 -2.46
C TYR A 89 9.76 -12.27 -3.22
N GLU A 90 9.25 -13.49 -3.18
CA GLU A 90 9.83 -14.61 -3.94
C GLU A 90 9.67 -14.36 -5.44
N ILE A 91 8.49 -13.91 -5.88
CA ILE A 91 8.24 -13.53 -7.29
C ILE A 91 9.18 -12.39 -7.71
N PHE A 92 9.38 -11.39 -6.85
CA PHE A 92 10.31 -10.30 -7.14
C PHE A 92 11.75 -10.78 -7.29
N VAL A 93 12.23 -11.63 -6.38
CA VAL A 93 13.59 -12.17 -6.42
C VAL A 93 13.80 -13.04 -7.66
N ASP A 94 12.85 -13.91 -7.98
CA ASP A 94 12.89 -14.75 -9.17
C ASP A 94 12.92 -13.90 -10.45
N ALA A 95 12.04 -12.88 -10.54
CA ALA A 95 12.02 -11.96 -11.67
C ALA A 95 13.33 -11.16 -11.79
N LEU A 96 13.96 -10.81 -10.67
CA LEU A 96 15.26 -10.12 -10.68
C LEU A 96 16.36 -11.02 -11.24
N PHE A 97 16.38 -12.31 -10.89
CA PHE A 97 17.33 -13.28 -11.43
C PHE A 97 17.08 -13.63 -12.90
N ASP A 98 15.82 -13.64 -13.33
CA ASP A 98 15.44 -13.90 -14.72
C ASP A 98 15.55 -12.66 -15.61
N SER A 99 15.69 -11.47 -15.03
CA SER A 99 15.85 -10.21 -15.75
C SER A 99 17.21 -10.13 -16.46
N SER A 100 17.26 -9.37 -17.55
CA SER A 100 18.52 -9.08 -18.24
C SER A 100 19.47 -8.29 -17.33
N ASP A 101 20.80 -8.45 -17.52
CA ASP A 101 21.84 -7.77 -16.73
C ASP A 101 21.71 -6.23 -16.66
N ASP A 102 20.93 -5.62 -17.54
CA ASP A 102 20.69 -4.16 -17.60
C ASP A 102 19.43 -3.70 -16.84
N SER A 103 18.60 -4.62 -16.33
CA SER A 103 17.35 -4.29 -15.63
C SER A 103 17.60 -3.85 -14.19
N ASN A 104 17.01 -2.72 -13.80
CA ASN A 104 17.06 -2.25 -12.41
C ASN A 104 15.97 -2.93 -11.57
N SER A 105 16.29 -3.34 -10.34
CA SER A 105 15.33 -3.80 -9.32
C SER A 105 14.03 -2.97 -9.20
N LEU A 106 14.07 -1.64 -9.29
CA LEU A 106 12.87 -0.80 -9.21
C LEU A 106 12.02 -0.87 -10.48
N GLU A 107 12.63 -1.12 -11.63
CA GLU A 107 11.92 -1.35 -12.89
C GLU A 107 11.18 -2.68 -12.83
N VAL A 108 11.86 -3.74 -12.36
CA VAL A 108 11.26 -5.06 -12.12
C VAL A 108 10.07 -4.96 -11.15
N LEU A 109 10.23 -4.28 -10.01
CA LEU A 109 9.12 -4.05 -9.07
C LEU A 109 7.97 -3.27 -9.71
N GLY A 110 8.28 -2.23 -10.49
CA GLY A 110 7.29 -1.45 -11.22
C GLY A 110 6.47 -2.33 -12.14
N GLU A 111 7.13 -3.14 -12.96
CA GLU A 111 6.47 -4.07 -13.89
C GLU A 111 5.59 -5.09 -13.15
N LEU A 112 6.12 -5.74 -12.11
CA LEU A 112 5.39 -6.74 -11.32
C LEU A 112 4.15 -6.14 -10.66
N SER A 113 4.24 -4.91 -10.16
CA SER A 113 3.12 -4.24 -9.50
C SER A 113 1.92 -3.96 -10.42
N THR A 114 2.12 -3.99 -11.73
CA THR A 114 1.03 -3.81 -12.70
C THR A 114 0.23 -5.09 -12.96
N ASN A 115 0.72 -6.24 -12.50
CA ASN A 115 0.07 -7.54 -12.68
C ASN A 115 -0.53 -8.03 -11.37
N SER A 116 -1.86 -8.17 -11.33
CA SER A 116 -2.59 -8.67 -10.16
C SER A 116 -2.21 -10.08 -9.72
N GLU A 117 -1.61 -10.90 -10.59
CA GLU A 117 -1.13 -12.24 -10.23
C GLU A 117 0.16 -12.22 -9.40
N ASN A 118 0.89 -11.10 -9.42
CA ASN A 118 2.15 -10.91 -8.71
C ASN A 118 1.99 -10.06 -7.44
N THR A 119 0.77 -9.55 -7.21
CA THR A 119 0.46 -8.65 -6.10
C THR A 119 -0.53 -9.28 -5.13
N MET A 120 -0.38 -8.94 -3.85
CA MET A 120 -1.31 -9.33 -2.81
C MET A 120 -2.69 -8.70 -3.02
N THR A 121 -3.74 -9.40 -2.61
CA THR A 121 -5.11 -8.88 -2.64
C THR A 121 -5.38 -7.93 -1.47
N ASP A 122 -6.36 -7.03 -1.63
CA ASP A 122 -6.81 -6.15 -0.53
C ASP A 122 -7.15 -6.90 0.76
N SER A 123 -7.68 -8.13 0.63
CA SER A 123 -8.00 -8.97 1.80
C SER A 123 -6.76 -9.42 2.56
N GLU A 124 -5.69 -9.75 1.85
CA GLU A 124 -4.41 -10.14 2.44
C GLU A 124 -3.75 -8.93 3.07
N ILE A 125 -3.70 -7.80 2.34
CA ILE A 125 -3.14 -6.55 2.83
C ILE A 125 -3.85 -6.08 4.11
N SER A 126 -5.18 -6.23 4.18
CA SER A 126 -5.96 -5.85 5.36
C SER A 126 -5.65 -6.67 6.63
N ALA A 127 -5.01 -7.83 6.47
CA ALA A 127 -4.58 -8.68 7.58
C ALA A 127 -3.16 -8.33 8.08
N PHE A 128 -2.41 -7.50 7.35
CA PHE A 128 -1.08 -7.09 7.76
C PHE A 128 -1.16 -6.19 9.00
N ILE A 129 -0.21 -6.39 9.92
CA ILE A 129 -0.13 -5.66 11.17
C ILE A 129 0.97 -4.63 11.04
N GLU A 130 0.61 -3.35 11.06
CA GLU A 130 1.59 -2.27 11.10
C GLU A 130 2.37 -2.30 12.41
N VAL A 131 3.70 -2.32 12.30
CA VAL A 131 4.61 -2.27 13.46
C VAL A 131 5.29 -0.91 13.47
N SER A 132 4.84 -0.03 14.36
CA SER A 132 5.43 1.31 14.53
C SER A 132 6.66 1.32 15.44
N GLU A 133 6.82 0.31 16.30
CA GLU A 133 7.88 0.27 17.32
C GLU A 133 8.35 -1.16 17.59
N PHE A 134 9.64 -1.30 17.94
CA PHE A 134 10.24 -2.55 18.37
C PHE A 134 10.84 -2.37 19.76
N GLY A 135 10.64 -3.36 20.63
CA GLY A 135 11.25 -3.40 21.95
C GLY A 135 12.78 -3.51 21.90
N ASP A 136 13.43 -3.27 23.04
CA ASP A 136 14.88 -3.40 23.18
C ASP A 136 15.39 -4.83 22.96
N ASP A 137 14.53 -5.83 22.99
CA ASP A 137 14.82 -7.23 22.68
C ASP A 137 14.52 -7.62 21.22
N GLY A 138 14.04 -6.66 20.42
CA GLY A 138 13.66 -6.85 19.03
C GLY A 138 12.29 -7.48 18.82
N GLU A 139 11.45 -7.58 19.85
CA GLU A 139 10.04 -7.97 19.67
C GLU A 139 9.22 -6.81 19.10
N PRO A 140 8.35 -7.04 18.11
CA PRO A 140 7.44 -6.02 17.59
C PRO A 140 6.42 -5.63 18.66
N VAL A 141 6.19 -4.33 18.83
CA VAL A 141 5.14 -3.82 19.72
C VAL A 141 3.83 -3.81 18.93
N LEU A 142 3.01 -4.83 19.13
CA LEU A 142 1.73 -4.96 18.44
C LEU A 142 0.67 -4.02 19.04
N PRO A 143 -0.23 -3.45 18.22
CA PRO A 143 -1.32 -2.62 18.72
C PRO A 143 -2.24 -3.43 19.63
N GLU A 144 -2.70 -2.83 20.73
CA GLU A 144 -3.68 -3.48 21.61
C GLU A 144 -4.96 -3.77 20.83
N ALA A 145 -5.45 -5.01 20.93
CA ALA A 145 -6.72 -5.39 20.32
C ALA A 145 -7.84 -4.49 20.89
N VAL A 146 -8.50 -3.71 20.02
CA VAL A 146 -9.68 -2.92 20.40
C VAL A 146 -10.81 -3.90 20.70
N VAL A 147 -11.01 -4.23 21.98
CA VAL A 147 -12.17 -5.02 22.41
C VAL A 147 -13.40 -4.14 22.22
N PRO A 148 -14.36 -4.50 21.35
CA PRO A 148 -15.58 -3.72 21.21
C PRO A 148 -16.33 -3.73 22.54
N GLU A 149 -16.67 -2.55 23.05
CA GLU A 149 -17.59 -2.44 24.18
C GLU A 149 -18.90 -3.14 23.80
N VAL A 150 -19.22 -4.24 24.49
CA VAL A 150 -20.50 -4.91 24.32
C VAL A 150 -21.56 -4.00 24.92
N ILE A 151 -22.22 -3.19 24.07
CA ILE A 151 -23.40 -2.44 24.47
C ILE A 151 -24.46 -3.49 24.81
N SER A 152 -24.64 -3.74 26.11
CA SER A 152 -25.69 -4.60 26.61
C SER A 152 -27.03 -3.94 26.26
N ILE A 153 -27.78 -4.56 25.36
CA ILE A 153 -29.18 -4.19 25.11
C ILE A 153 -30.00 -4.89 26.20
N ASP A 154 -30.45 -4.12 27.18
CA ASP A 154 -31.55 -4.50 28.09
C ASP A 154 -32.90 -4.50 27.36
#